data_AF-A1D6K5-F1
#
_entry.id   AF-A1D6K5-F1
#
_cell.length_a   1.000
_cell.length_b   1.000
_cell.length_c   1.000
_cell.angle_alpha   90.00
_cell.angle_beta   90.00
_cell.angle_gamma   90.00
#
_symmetry.space_group_name_H-M   'P 1'
#
loop_
_entity.id
_entity.type
_entity.pdbx_description
1 polymer ?
#
loop_
_entity_poly.entity_id
_entity_poly.type
_entity_poly.pdbx_seq_one_letter_code
_entity_poly.pdbx_strand_id
1 'polypeptide(L)'
;MNAYGQRVLFRTENFANSHAGFSSFLRGQRVLGVLEQLATEEMLLFKEKINYKLAGSGGFDPHIDANAYTHVKDIKHLTIPAAVDEMNAENGGLEVVDGSHLIGHPPRS
;
A
#
# COMPACT_ATOMS: atom_id res chain seq x y z
N MET A 1 14.96 6.76 -12.61
CA MET A 1 15.06 7.91 -13.53
C MET A 1 13.66 8.10 -14.11
N ASN A 2 13.15 9.33 -14.23
CA ASN A 2 11.91 9.57 -14.96
C ASN A 2 12.16 9.60 -16.48
N ALA A 3 11.11 9.78 -17.28
CA ALA A 3 11.17 9.90 -18.74
C ALA A 3 12.10 11.03 -19.25
N TYR A 4 12.48 11.97 -18.38
CA TYR A 4 13.38 13.09 -18.69
C TYR A 4 14.83 12.84 -18.23
N GLY A 5 15.16 11.64 -17.78
CA GLY A 5 16.51 11.30 -17.30
C GLY A 5 16.87 11.91 -15.95
N GLN A 6 15.88 12.28 -15.13
CA GLN A 6 16.12 12.86 -13.80
C GLN A 6 16.01 11.79 -12.72
N ARG A 7 16.87 11.88 -11.69
CA ARG A 7 16.72 11.09 -10.47
C ARG A 7 15.59 11.67 -9.64
N VAL A 8 14.55 10.87 -9.45
CA VAL A 8 13.35 11.22 -8.68
C VAL A 8 13.17 10.27 -7.52
N LEU A 9 12.53 10.74 -6.45
CA LEU A 9 12.16 9.88 -5.33
C LEU A 9 11.07 8.93 -5.78
N PHE A 10 11.22 7.64 -5.45
CA PHE A 10 10.27 6.59 -5.85
C PHE A 10 9.44 6.11 -4.66
N ARG A 11 10.10 5.85 -3.53
CA ARG A 11 9.45 5.31 -2.34
C ARG A 11 10.18 5.72 -1.06
N THR A 12 9.40 5.88 0.00
CA THR A 12 9.87 5.93 1.39
C THR A 12 9.20 4.80 2.18
N GLU A 13 9.94 4.08 3.00
CA GLU A 13 9.45 3.00 3.88
C GLU A 13 10.05 3.19 5.29
N ASN A 14 9.51 2.48 6.29
CA ASN A 14 10.00 2.50 7.69
C ASN A 14 10.04 3.91 8.32
N PHE A 15 8.99 4.69 8.12
CA PHE A 15 8.87 6.05 8.66
C PHE A 15 7.99 6.13 9.91
N ALA A 16 7.17 5.11 10.19
CA ALA A 16 6.30 5.11 11.36
C ALA A 16 7.09 4.98 12.67
N ASN A 17 8.32 4.49 12.62
CA ASN A 17 9.19 4.35 13.80
C ASN A 17 10.05 5.60 14.06
N SER A 18 10.19 6.49 13.08
CA SER A 18 11.06 7.66 13.14
C SER A 18 10.31 8.99 13.16
N HIS A 19 9.01 8.99 12.80
CA HIS A 19 8.20 10.20 12.73
C HIS A 19 6.95 10.10 13.61
N ALA A 20 6.88 10.88 14.69
CA ALA A 20 5.79 10.82 15.67
C ALA A 20 4.40 11.02 15.06
N GLY A 21 4.25 11.96 14.11
CA GLY A 21 2.99 12.20 13.40
C GLY A 21 2.49 10.97 12.62
N PHE A 22 3.33 10.37 11.77
CA PHE A 22 2.98 9.14 11.06
C PHE A 22 2.76 7.95 12.00
N SER A 23 3.54 7.84 13.08
CA SER A 23 3.31 6.82 14.10
C SER A 23 1.90 6.94 14.70
N SER A 24 1.54 8.13 15.16
CA SER A 24 0.24 8.41 15.76
C SER A 24 -0.91 8.25 14.77
N PHE A 25 -0.71 8.59 13.49
CA PHE A 25 -1.69 8.38 12.45
C PHE A 25 -1.94 6.89 12.16
N LEU A 26 -0.87 6.14 11.86
CA LEU A 26 -0.97 4.73 11.42
C LEU A 26 -1.33 3.78 12.57
N ARG A 27 -0.93 4.09 13.81
CA ARG A 27 -1.24 3.30 15.01
C ARG A 27 -2.33 3.92 15.87
N GLY A 28 -3.01 4.95 15.36
CA GLY A 28 -4.06 5.66 16.07
C GLY A 28 -5.39 4.92 16.01
N GLN A 29 -6.25 5.18 17.00
CA GLN A 29 -7.52 4.48 17.16
C GLN A 29 -8.49 4.66 15.98
N ARG A 30 -8.36 5.75 15.21
CA ARG A 30 -9.15 5.95 14.00
C ARG A 30 -8.84 4.91 12.94
N VAL A 31 -7.56 4.65 12.66
CA VAL A 31 -7.14 3.68 11.64
C VAL A 31 -7.35 2.27 12.16
N LEU A 32 -6.87 1.98 13.37
CA LEU A 32 -7.01 0.66 13.98
C LEU A 32 -8.46 0.24 14.19
N GLY A 33 -9.35 1.16 14.59
CA GLY A 33 -10.76 0.85 14.77
C GLY A 33 -11.51 0.52 13.48
N VAL A 34 -11.12 1.11 12.34
CA VAL A 34 -11.67 0.73 11.02
C VAL A 34 -11.13 -0.64 10.61
N LEU A 35 -9.84 -0.89 10.81
CA LEU A 35 -9.22 -2.19 10.52
C LEU A 35 -9.85 -3.31 11.33
N GLU A 36 -10.08 -3.12 12.62
CA GLU A 36 -10.69 -4.10 13.50
C GLU A 36 -12.12 -4.44 13.07
N GLN A 37 -12.90 -3.44 12.65
CA GLN A 37 -14.26 -3.66 12.11
C GLN A 37 -14.25 -4.48 10.80
N LEU A 38 -13.27 -4.24 9.92
CA LEU A 38 -13.16 -4.93 8.63
C LEU A 38 -12.56 -6.33 8.76
N ALA A 39 -11.54 -6.48 9.61
CA ALA A 39 -10.82 -7.74 9.81
C ALA A 39 -11.50 -8.66 10.82
N THR A 40 -12.38 -8.12 11.68
CA THR A 40 -13.01 -8.80 12.83
C THR A 40 -12.01 -9.35 13.85
N GLU A 41 -10.79 -8.84 13.84
CA GLU A 41 -9.69 -9.20 14.74
C GLU A 41 -8.73 -8.01 14.92
N GLU A 42 -7.89 -8.09 15.94
CA GLU A 42 -6.87 -7.07 16.17
C GLU A 42 -5.82 -7.08 15.05
N MET A 43 -5.53 -5.90 14.51
CA MET A 43 -4.58 -5.73 13.40
C MET A 43 -3.37 -4.90 13.85
N LEU A 44 -2.18 -5.33 13.47
CA LEU A 44 -0.93 -4.64 13.76
C LEU A 44 -0.32 -4.06 12.48
N LEU A 45 0.38 -2.91 12.61
CA LEU A 45 1.11 -2.32 11.50
C LEU A 45 2.29 -3.22 11.11
N PHE A 46 2.14 -3.96 10.02
CA PHE A 46 3.19 -4.82 9.48
C PHE A 46 4.20 -4.04 8.61
N LYS A 47 3.69 -3.21 7.69
CA LYS A 47 4.52 -2.44 6.77
C LYS A 47 3.84 -1.15 6.33
N GLU A 48 4.62 -0.08 6.23
CA GLU A 48 4.23 1.19 5.65
C GLU A 48 5.13 1.60 4.46
N LYS A 49 4.51 2.21 3.44
CA LYS A 49 5.19 2.76 2.26
C LYS A 49 4.49 4.03 1.76
N ILE A 50 5.26 5.04 1.39
CA ILE A 50 4.80 6.19 0.59
C ILE A 50 5.31 5.98 -0.83
N ASN A 51 4.41 5.91 -1.80
CA ASN A 51 4.76 5.83 -3.22
C ASN A 51 4.65 7.21 -3.86
N TYR A 52 5.74 7.69 -4.47
CA TYR A 52 5.75 8.97 -5.18
C TYR A 52 5.48 8.72 -6.66
N LYS A 53 4.31 9.15 -7.14
CA LYS A 53 3.90 9.05 -8.55
C LYS A 53 4.19 10.37 -9.27
N LEU A 54 5.47 10.68 -9.43
CA LEU A 54 5.89 11.90 -10.12
C LEU A 54 5.67 11.78 -11.64
N ALA A 55 5.40 12.89 -12.31
CA ALA A 55 5.17 12.89 -13.76
C ALA A 55 6.34 12.23 -14.52
N GLY A 56 6.00 11.30 -15.42
CA GLY A 56 6.99 10.53 -16.18
C GLY A 56 7.77 9.50 -15.36
N SER A 57 7.42 9.24 -14.10
CA SER A 57 7.83 8.03 -13.40
C SER A 57 6.89 6.89 -13.79
N GLY A 58 7.44 5.71 -14.08
CA GLY A 58 6.65 4.57 -14.60
C GLY A 58 5.54 4.11 -13.64
N GLY A 59 4.63 3.28 -14.15
CA GLY A 59 3.55 2.66 -13.38
C GLY A 59 3.99 1.46 -12.55
N PHE A 60 3.04 0.88 -11.82
CA PHE A 60 3.19 -0.42 -11.15
C PHE A 60 2.43 -1.48 -11.94
N ASP A 61 3.06 -2.63 -12.19
CA ASP A 61 2.38 -3.75 -12.84
C ASP A 61 1.25 -4.31 -11.94
N PRO A 62 0.18 -4.89 -12.51
CA PRO A 62 -0.85 -5.56 -11.74
C PRO A 62 -0.27 -6.65 -10.83
N HIS A 63 -0.58 -6.60 -9.53
CA HIS A 63 -0.07 -7.55 -8.54
C HIS A 63 -1.02 -7.69 -7.35
N ILE A 64 -0.81 -8.75 -6.58
CA ILE A 64 -1.37 -8.92 -5.22
C ILE A 64 -0.27 -8.69 -4.19
N ASP A 65 -0.56 -7.94 -3.12
CA ASP A 65 0.41 -7.62 -2.07
C ASP A 65 0.98 -8.91 -1.41
N ALA A 66 0.16 -9.95 -1.28
CA ALA A 66 0.56 -11.23 -0.67
C ALA A 66 1.79 -11.88 -1.32
N ASN A 67 2.01 -11.67 -2.62
CA ASN A 67 3.18 -12.21 -3.33
C ASN A 67 4.50 -11.66 -2.77
N ALA A 68 4.49 -10.44 -2.23
CA ALA A 68 5.66 -9.83 -1.63
C ALA A 68 5.97 -10.36 -0.22
N TYR A 69 5.04 -11.08 0.42
CA TYR A 69 5.11 -11.50 1.82
C TYR A 69 5.17 -13.01 2.01
N THR A 70 5.62 -13.76 0.99
CA THR A 70 5.73 -15.24 1.00
C THR A 70 6.58 -15.84 2.14
N HIS A 71 7.37 -15.02 2.84
CA HIS A 71 8.16 -15.40 4.01
C HIS A 71 7.34 -15.45 5.30
N VAL A 72 6.14 -14.87 5.30
CA VAL A 72 5.18 -14.93 6.41
C VAL A 72 3.94 -15.64 5.89
N LYS A 73 4.00 -16.98 5.86
CA LYS A 73 2.86 -17.80 5.41
C LYS A 73 1.74 -17.70 6.46
N ASP A 74 0.50 -17.64 5.98
CA ASP A 74 -0.74 -17.67 6.78
C ASP A 74 -1.03 -16.45 7.66
N ILE A 75 -0.75 -15.24 7.18
CA ILE A 75 -1.24 -14.01 7.81
C ILE A 75 -2.26 -13.32 6.91
N LYS A 76 -3.37 -12.90 7.50
CA LYS A 76 -4.33 -12.01 6.84
C LYS A 76 -3.73 -10.61 6.79
N HIS A 77 -3.60 -10.07 5.59
CA HIS A 77 -3.11 -8.71 5.38
C HIS A 77 -4.24 -7.84 4.86
N LEU A 78 -4.40 -6.66 5.47
CA LEU A 78 -5.28 -5.61 4.98
C LEU A 78 -4.43 -4.35 4.75
N THR A 79 -4.47 -3.82 3.53
CA THR A 79 -3.77 -2.60 3.14
C THR A 79 -4.76 -1.44 3.12
N ILE A 80 -4.44 -0.33 3.80
CA ILE A 80 -5.19 0.92 3.68
C ILE A 80 -4.42 1.89 2.78
N PRO A 81 -4.95 2.26 1.60
CA PRO A 81 -4.41 3.37 0.83
C PRO A 81 -4.88 4.71 1.42
N ALA A 82 -3.93 5.59 1.75
CA ALA A 82 -4.20 6.97 2.11
C ALA A 82 -3.66 7.88 1.00
N ALA A 83 -4.56 8.55 0.29
CA ALA A 83 -4.20 9.49 -0.77
C ALA A 83 -3.79 10.84 -0.15
N VAL A 84 -2.58 11.31 -0.46
CA VAL A 84 -2.08 12.62 -0.01
C VAL A 84 -2.55 13.72 -0.97
N ASP A 85 -2.54 13.41 -2.26
CA ASP A 85 -3.08 14.24 -3.34
C ASP A 85 -4.37 13.59 -3.90
N GLU A 86 -5.10 14.30 -4.75
CA GLU A 86 -6.22 13.73 -5.49
C GLU A 86 -5.78 12.43 -6.20
N MET A 87 -6.59 11.37 -6.13
CA MET A 87 -6.28 10.08 -6.76
C MET A 87 -7.31 9.79 -7.86
N ASN A 88 -6.91 9.97 -9.13
CA ASN A 88 -7.81 9.84 -10.28
C ASN A 88 -7.11 9.10 -11.44
N ALA A 89 -7.85 8.78 -12.50
CA ALA A 89 -7.29 8.02 -13.63
C ALA A 89 -6.14 8.77 -14.33
N GLU A 90 -6.19 10.10 -14.37
CA GLU A 90 -5.20 10.93 -15.08
C GLU A 90 -3.83 10.93 -14.40
N ASN A 91 -3.79 10.75 -13.07
CA ASN A 91 -2.55 10.65 -12.30
C ASN A 91 -2.20 9.23 -11.85
N GLY A 92 -2.80 8.23 -12.50
CA GLY A 92 -2.52 6.82 -12.24
C GLY A 92 -3.04 6.36 -10.88
N GLY A 93 -4.26 6.75 -10.52
CA GLY A 93 -4.97 6.31 -9.33
C GLY A 93 -5.03 4.79 -9.20
N LEU A 94 -5.24 4.29 -7.97
CA LEU A 94 -5.29 2.85 -7.72
C LEU A 94 -6.51 2.24 -8.41
N GLU A 95 -6.27 1.21 -9.23
CA GLU A 95 -7.29 0.37 -9.84
C GLU A 95 -7.33 -0.98 -9.14
N VAL A 96 -8.54 -1.52 -8.92
CA VAL A 96 -8.76 -2.82 -8.28
C VAL A 96 -9.73 -3.61 -9.14
N VAL A 97 -9.40 -4.87 -9.40
CA VAL A 97 -10.31 -5.80 -10.07
C VAL A 97 -11.32 -6.31 -9.04
N ASP A 98 -12.60 -6.00 -9.23
CA ASP A 98 -13.66 -6.40 -8.31
C ASP A 98 -13.71 -7.92 -8.13
N GLY A 99 -13.97 -8.39 -6.91
CA GLY A 99 -14.02 -9.81 -6.56
C GLY A 99 -12.67 -10.57 -6.62
N SER A 100 -11.58 -9.95 -7.06
CA SER A 100 -10.28 -10.63 -7.23
C SER A 100 -9.70 -11.21 -5.94
N HIS A 101 -10.07 -10.66 -4.77
CA HIS A 101 -9.69 -11.18 -3.46
C HIS A 101 -10.30 -12.55 -3.12
N LEU A 102 -11.37 -12.97 -3.82
CA LEU A 102 -11.98 -14.29 -3.70
C LEU A 102 -11.32 -15.34 -4.60
N ILE A 103 -10.54 -14.88 -5.58
CA ILE A 103 -9.81 -15.74 -6.49
C ILE A 103 -8.54 -16.15 -5.75
N GLY A 104 -8.45 -17.42 -5.37
CA GLY A 104 -7.25 -17.99 -4.77
C GLY A 104 -6.00 -17.68 -5.60
N HIS A 105 -4.85 -17.64 -4.94
CA HIS A 105 -3.56 -17.18 -5.48
C HIS A 105 -3.38 -17.55 -6.98
N PRO A 106 -3.43 -16.57 -7.91
CA PRO A 106 -3.27 -16.87 -9.33
C PRO A 106 -1.89 -17.52 -9.58
N PRO A 107 -1.80 -18.48 -10.51
CA PRO A 107 -0.52 -19.12 -10.82
C PRO A 107 0.50 -18.05 -11.24
N ARG A 108 1.73 -18.16 -10.72
CA ARG A 108 2.82 -17.23 -11.04
C ARG A 108 3.07 -17.26 -12.55
N SER A 109 3.11 -16.08 -13.18
CA SER A 109 3.69 -15.88 -14.51
C SER A 109 5.19 -16.14 -14.49
#